data_AF-A0A4S4D0P4-F1
#
_entry.id   AF-A0A4S4D0P4-F1
#
_cell.length_a   1.000
_cell.length_b   1.000
_cell.length_c   1.000
_cell.angle_alpha   90.00
_cell.angle_beta   90.00
_cell.angle_gamma   90.00
#
_symmetry.space_group_name_H-M   'P 1'
#
loop_
_entity.id
_entity.type
_entity.pdbx_description
1 polymer ?
#
loop_
_entity_poly.entity_id
_entity_poly.type
_entity_poly.pdbx_seq_one_letter_code
_entity_poly.pdbx_strand_id
1 'polypeptide(L)'
;MALAGKMETEVEIKSDGDEILHMFGGKKAHHVPNMVSHHIQNVDLHEGEWGDHGSVKTWTCVVEGKVETYKERVSIDEENKTVHLIALEGTDWLDFYKSYNLIFQIIPKGETKVVKITIEYEKRNKDVPDPQKYLNYLINLFKDGKVETYKERVSIDEENKAVHLTALEGTDCLEFYKSYNLIFQIIPKGETKVVKITIEYEKRNKDVPDPQKYLNYLINLFKDVDSKLVQA
;
A
#
# COMPACT_ATOMS: atom_id res chain seq x y z
N MET A 1 4.88 31.09 20.34
CA MET A 1 4.81 30.13 19.22
C MET A 1 3.54 29.32 19.39
N ALA A 2 2.81 29.07 18.31
CA ALA A 2 1.59 28.27 18.37
C ALA A 2 1.95 26.81 18.68
N LEU A 3 1.22 26.18 19.60
CA LEU A 3 1.34 24.75 19.89
C LEU A 3 0.59 23.93 18.84
N ALA A 4 -0.52 24.44 18.32
CA ALA A 4 -1.21 23.87 17.19
C ALA A 4 -0.59 24.34 15.87
N GLY A 5 -0.47 23.43 14.92
CA GLY A 5 0.07 23.68 13.59
C GLY A 5 -0.53 22.75 12.54
N LYS A 6 -0.31 23.11 11.29
CA LYS A 6 -0.75 22.35 10.13
C LYS A 6 0.33 22.38 9.06
N MET A 7 0.65 21.23 8.49
CA MET A 7 1.59 21.08 7.37
C MET A 7 0.87 20.40 6.21
N GLU A 8 1.10 20.88 4.99
CA GLU A 8 0.48 20.37 3.78
C GLU A 8 1.51 20.19 2.67
N THR A 9 1.33 19.14 1.87
CA THR A 9 2.08 18.93 0.64
C THR A 9 1.22 18.17 -0.36
N GLU A 10 1.64 18.14 -1.62
CA GLU A 10 0.98 17.39 -2.67
C GLU A 10 2.00 16.52 -3.38
N VAL A 11 1.65 15.24 -3.56
CA VAL A 11 2.48 14.28 -4.27
C VAL A 11 1.71 13.80 -5.50
N GLU A 12 2.32 13.91 -6.67
CA GLU A 12 1.73 13.38 -7.90
C GLU A 12 1.66 11.85 -7.83
N ILE A 13 0.49 11.31 -8.15
CA ILE A 13 0.24 9.88 -8.18
C ILE A 13 -0.13 9.45 -9.60
N LYS A 14 0.44 8.31 -10.00
CA LYS A 14 0.08 7.61 -11.25
C LYS A 14 -0.99 6.54 -11.02
N SER A 15 -1.20 6.16 -9.76
CA SER A 15 -2.22 5.22 -9.34
C SER A 15 -3.62 5.78 -9.50
N ASP A 16 -4.60 4.89 -9.52
CA ASP A 16 -5.96 5.30 -9.31
C ASP A 16 -6.12 5.90 -7.90
N GLY A 17 -6.83 7.03 -7.80
CA GLY A 17 -7.03 7.71 -6.53
C GLY A 17 -7.88 6.91 -5.56
N ASP A 18 -8.83 6.13 -6.07
CA ASP A 18 -9.68 5.27 -5.25
C ASP A 18 -8.88 4.12 -4.64
N GLU A 19 -7.82 3.65 -5.30
CA GLU A 19 -6.90 2.66 -4.72
C GLU A 19 -6.17 3.22 -3.50
N ILE A 20 -5.72 4.47 -3.55
CA ILE A 20 -5.12 5.14 -2.39
C ILE A 20 -6.14 5.28 -1.26
N LEU A 21 -7.38 5.67 -1.57
CA LEU A 21 -8.44 5.73 -0.57
C LEU A 21 -8.76 4.36 0.02
N HIS A 22 -8.76 3.30 -0.77
CA HIS A 22 -8.96 1.94 -0.28
C HIS A 22 -7.82 1.47 0.63
N MET A 23 -6.57 1.78 0.28
CA MET A 23 -5.40 1.40 1.07
C MET A 23 -5.43 2.07 2.45
N PHE A 24 -5.55 3.39 2.50
CA PHE A 24 -5.47 4.12 3.78
C PHE A 24 -6.81 4.20 4.51
N GLY A 25 -7.93 4.23 3.78
CA GLY A 25 -9.28 4.16 4.33
C GLY A 25 -9.68 2.77 4.85
N GLY A 26 -8.91 1.72 4.58
CA GLY A 26 -9.04 0.44 5.28
C GLY A 26 -9.40 -0.75 4.39
N LYS A 27 -10.16 -0.57 3.29
CA LYS A 27 -10.62 -1.68 2.41
C LYS A 27 -9.48 -2.57 1.90
N LYS A 28 -8.30 -1.99 1.67
CA LYS A 28 -7.09 -2.67 1.19
C LYS A 28 -5.86 -2.43 2.08
N ALA A 29 -6.06 -2.00 3.33
CA ALA A 29 -4.96 -1.67 4.22
C ALA A 29 -4.00 -2.84 4.44
N HIS A 30 -4.53 -4.06 4.61
CA HIS A 30 -3.76 -5.29 4.80
C HIS A 30 -2.85 -5.68 3.61
N HIS A 31 -3.01 -5.06 2.44
CA HIS A 31 -2.11 -5.25 1.30
C HIS A 31 -0.92 -4.28 1.30
N VAL A 32 -1.03 -3.14 1.97
CA VAL A 32 -0.02 -2.09 1.95
C VAL A 32 1.35 -2.58 2.45
N PRO A 33 1.47 -3.37 3.54
CA PRO A 33 2.77 -3.88 3.97
C PRO A 33 3.48 -4.74 2.91
N ASN A 34 2.72 -5.46 2.09
CA ASN A 34 3.32 -6.25 1.00
C ASN A 34 3.83 -5.36 -0.13
N MET A 35 3.19 -4.21 -0.37
CA MET A 35 3.55 -3.29 -1.44
C MET A 35 4.79 -2.48 -1.07
N VAL A 36 4.85 -1.97 0.16
CA VAL A 36 5.88 -1.03 0.63
C VAL A 36 6.47 -1.49 1.97
N SER A 37 6.87 -2.76 2.06
CA SER A 37 7.40 -3.39 3.30
C SER A 37 8.57 -2.65 3.97
N HIS A 38 9.35 -1.90 3.19
CA HIS A 38 10.45 -1.07 3.70
C HIS A 38 9.97 0.20 4.40
N HIS A 39 8.75 0.65 4.15
CA HIS A 39 8.09 1.75 4.86
C HIS A 39 7.10 1.22 5.91
N ILE A 40 6.26 0.27 5.56
CA ILE A 40 5.18 -0.26 6.41
C ILE A 40 5.39 -1.76 6.56
N GLN A 41 5.69 -2.21 7.77
CA GLN A 41 5.98 -3.62 8.06
C GLN A 41 4.71 -4.43 8.32
N ASN A 42 3.70 -3.82 8.95
CA ASN A 42 2.46 -4.50 9.30
C ASN A 42 1.29 -3.52 9.43
N VAL A 43 0.06 -4.07 9.37
CA VAL A 43 -1.15 -3.40 9.82
C VAL A 43 -2.08 -4.39 10.51
N ASP A 44 -2.56 -4.00 11.69
CA ASP A 44 -3.45 -4.81 12.51
C ASP A 44 -4.78 -4.07 12.72
N LEU A 45 -5.91 -4.73 12.46
CA LEU A 45 -7.24 -4.21 12.77
C LEU A 45 -7.59 -4.54 14.23
N HIS A 46 -8.15 -3.57 14.94
CA HIS A 46 -8.51 -3.71 16.35
C HIS A 46 -10.02 -3.61 16.59
N GLU A 47 -10.70 -2.70 15.89
CA GLU A 47 -12.15 -2.46 16.04
C GLU A 47 -12.80 -2.22 14.68
N GLY A 48 -14.01 -2.73 14.52
CA GLY A 48 -14.77 -2.65 13.26
C GLY A 48 -14.27 -3.62 12.20
N GLU A 49 -14.66 -3.34 10.95
CA GLU A 49 -14.25 -4.10 9.77
C GLU A 49 -13.35 -3.25 8.85
N TRP A 50 -12.61 -3.93 7.97
CA TRP A 50 -11.74 -3.25 7.01
C TRP A 50 -12.52 -2.34 6.06
N GLY A 51 -12.25 -1.03 6.13
CA GLY A 51 -12.85 -0.05 5.24
C GLY A 51 -14.09 0.65 5.78
N ASP A 52 -14.52 0.30 6.99
CA ASP A 52 -15.65 0.95 7.65
C ASP A 52 -15.24 2.27 8.28
N HIS A 53 -16.15 3.24 8.22
CA HIS A 53 -16.02 4.49 8.96
C HIS A 53 -16.00 4.20 10.46
N GLY A 54 -15.01 4.74 11.18
CA GLY A 54 -14.82 4.52 12.61
C GLY A 54 -13.98 3.29 12.96
N SER A 55 -13.56 2.49 11.98
CA SER A 55 -12.64 1.38 12.20
C SER A 55 -11.33 1.85 12.85
N VAL A 56 -10.76 1.01 13.71
CA VAL A 56 -9.51 1.30 14.43
C VAL A 56 -8.45 0.29 14.01
N LYS A 57 -7.32 0.79 13.52
CA LYS A 57 -6.19 -0.04 13.09
C LYS A 57 -4.86 0.54 13.56
N THR A 58 -3.84 -0.31 13.67
CA THR A 58 -2.47 0.10 13.99
C THR A 58 -1.54 -0.22 12.83
N TRP A 59 -0.81 0.78 12.38
CA TRP A 59 0.30 0.62 11.44
C TRP A 59 1.61 0.43 12.19
N THR A 60 2.45 -0.49 11.70
CA THR A 60 3.85 -0.60 12.10
C THR A 60 4.72 -0.05 10.97
N CYS A 61 5.35 1.09 11.19
CA CYS A 61 6.07 1.88 10.19
C CYS A 61 7.58 1.92 10.48
N VAL A 62 8.40 2.08 9.45
CA VAL A 62 9.84 2.33 9.56
C VAL A 62 10.10 3.80 9.22
N VAL A 63 10.28 4.62 10.24
CA VAL A 63 10.53 6.05 10.09
C VAL A 63 12.00 6.33 10.42
N GLU A 64 12.77 6.76 9.43
CA GLU A 64 14.23 6.98 9.54
C GLU A 64 14.99 5.77 10.11
N GLY A 65 14.57 4.55 9.71
CA GLY A 65 15.19 3.30 10.15
C GLY A 65 14.75 2.81 11.53
N LYS A 66 13.89 3.57 12.25
CA LYS A 66 13.29 3.14 13.52
C LYS A 66 11.88 2.61 13.29
N VAL A 67 11.54 1.50 13.96
CA VAL A 67 10.18 0.97 13.96
C VAL A 67 9.32 1.80 14.92
N GLU A 68 8.22 2.36 14.41
CA GLU A 68 7.25 3.16 15.15
C GLU A 68 5.83 2.63 14.89
N THR A 69 4.91 2.79 15.85
CA THR A 69 3.49 2.42 15.67
C THR A 69 2.56 3.63 15.63
N TYR A 70 1.52 3.53 14.79
CA TYR A 70 0.48 4.55 14.64
C TYR A 70 -0.89 3.89 14.67
N LYS A 71 -1.56 3.95 15.83
CA LYS A 71 -2.95 3.51 16.00
C LYS A 71 -3.88 4.67 15.72
N GLU A 72 -4.81 4.44 14.81
CA GLU A 72 -5.67 5.47 14.26
C GLU A 72 -7.13 5.00 14.21
N ARG A 73 -8.04 5.98 14.26
CA ARG A 73 -9.44 5.81 13.85
C ARG A 73 -9.64 6.40 12.46
N VAL A 74 -10.28 5.64 11.59
CA VAL A 74 -10.57 6.07 10.22
C VAL A 74 -11.87 6.87 10.16
N SER A 75 -11.88 7.96 9.41
CA SER A 75 -13.08 8.62 8.92
C SER A 75 -12.93 8.85 7.41
N ILE A 76 -13.96 8.49 6.64
CA ILE A 76 -13.94 8.53 5.18
C ILE A 76 -15.01 9.51 4.71
N ASP A 77 -14.60 10.45 3.88
CA ASP A 77 -15.48 11.32 3.12
C ASP A 77 -15.40 10.90 1.65
N GLU A 78 -16.36 10.08 1.22
CA GLU A 78 -16.40 9.56 -0.15
C GLU A 78 -16.70 10.65 -1.19
N GLU A 79 -17.47 11.68 -0.81
CA GLU A 79 -17.84 12.79 -1.68
C GLU A 79 -16.61 13.63 -2.03
N ASN A 80 -15.82 13.99 -1.01
CA ASN A 80 -14.59 14.78 -1.17
C ASN A 80 -13.35 13.93 -1.43
N LYS A 81 -13.50 12.60 -1.61
CA LYS A 81 -12.39 11.66 -1.86
C LYS A 81 -11.27 11.85 -0.84
N THR A 82 -11.65 11.89 0.43
CA THR A 82 -10.78 12.24 1.55
C THR A 82 -10.84 11.16 2.64
N VAL A 83 -9.70 10.81 3.19
CA VAL A 83 -9.57 9.93 4.36
C VAL A 83 -8.89 10.70 5.49
N HIS A 84 -9.55 10.74 6.64
CA HIS A 84 -9.03 11.26 7.90
C HIS A 84 -8.58 10.10 8.78
N LEU A 85 -7.34 10.15 9.23
CA LEU A 85 -6.73 9.17 10.12
C LEU A 85 -6.43 9.86 11.44
N ILE A 86 -7.34 9.66 12.39
CA ILE A 86 -7.31 10.34 13.69
C ILE A 86 -6.44 9.51 14.63
N ALA A 87 -5.33 10.09 15.07
CA ALA A 87 -4.44 9.52 16.07
C ALA A 87 -5.19 9.09 17.34
N LEU A 88 -4.91 7.87 17.81
CA LEU A 88 -5.36 7.38 19.12
C LEU A 88 -4.17 7.06 20.02
N GLU A 89 -3.31 6.13 19.59
CA GLU A 89 -2.17 5.60 20.34
C GLU A 89 -0.98 5.39 19.41
N GLY A 90 0.22 5.20 19.95
CA GLY A 90 1.40 4.92 19.15
C GLY A 90 2.68 5.18 19.90
N THR A 91 3.79 4.71 19.34
CA THR A 91 5.12 4.95 19.91
C THR A 91 5.74 6.22 19.34
N ASP A 92 6.62 6.84 20.13
CA ASP A 92 7.44 8.00 19.79
C ASP A 92 6.69 9.32 19.54
N TRP A 93 5.76 9.40 18.58
CA TRP A 93 5.13 10.69 18.25
C TRP A 93 4.22 11.23 19.37
N LEU A 94 3.56 10.37 20.15
CA LEU A 94 2.70 10.79 21.27
C LEU A 94 3.47 11.46 22.40
N ASP A 95 4.77 11.23 22.52
CA ASP A 95 5.61 11.89 23.52
C ASP A 95 5.86 13.35 23.16
N PHE A 96 5.67 13.72 21.90
CA PHE A 96 5.90 15.07 21.36
C PHE A 96 4.61 15.83 21.10
N TYR A 97 3.55 15.14 20.64
CA TYR A 97 2.29 15.77 20.22
C TYR A 97 1.11 15.30 21.07
N LYS A 98 0.23 16.22 21.47
CA LYS A 98 -1.07 15.93 22.12
C LYS A 98 -2.09 15.40 21.11
N SER A 99 -2.01 15.87 19.88
CA SER A 99 -2.81 15.40 18.75
C SER A 99 -1.96 15.36 17.49
N TYR A 100 -2.24 14.41 16.61
CA TYR A 100 -1.51 14.20 15.37
C TYR A 100 -2.43 13.52 14.36
N ASN A 101 -3.12 14.27 13.51
CA ASN A 101 -4.07 13.71 12.55
C ASN A 101 -3.47 13.77 11.14
N LEU A 102 -3.64 12.68 10.39
CA LEU A 102 -3.30 12.64 8.98
C LEU A 102 -4.57 12.77 8.14
N ILE A 103 -4.47 13.52 7.05
CA ILE A 103 -5.54 13.63 6.05
C ILE A 103 -4.95 13.38 4.68
N PHE A 104 -5.52 12.44 3.95
CA PHE A 104 -5.21 12.18 2.55
C PHE A 104 -6.41 12.56 1.70
N GLN A 105 -6.21 13.45 0.74
CA GLN A 105 -7.25 13.88 -0.20
C GLN A 105 -6.76 13.68 -1.62
N ILE A 106 -7.59 13.06 -2.47
CA ILE A 106 -7.29 12.93 -3.90
C ILE A 106 -7.79 14.17 -4.63
N ILE A 107 -6.89 14.85 -5.33
CA ILE A 107 -7.19 16.06 -6.09
C ILE A 107 -6.86 15.82 -7.57
N PRO A 108 -7.86 15.91 -8.48
CA PRO A 108 -7.60 15.90 -9.92
C PRO A 108 -6.81 17.15 -10.35
N LYS A 109 -5.78 16.98 -11.17
CA LYS A 109 -5.01 18.07 -11.78
C LYS A 109 -4.84 17.83 -13.28
N GLY A 110 -5.89 18.15 -14.04
CA GLY A 110 -5.92 17.91 -15.48
C GLY A 110 -5.88 16.41 -15.78
N GLU A 111 -4.85 15.96 -16.52
CA GLU A 111 -4.65 14.55 -16.85
C GLU A 111 -3.99 13.74 -15.72
N THR A 112 -3.43 14.41 -14.70
CA THR A 112 -2.81 13.74 -13.55
C THR A 112 -3.68 13.85 -12.30
N LYS A 113 -3.34 13.06 -11.28
CA LYS A 113 -3.96 13.11 -9.96
C LYS A 113 -2.86 13.38 -8.94
N VAL A 114 -3.17 14.10 -7.87
CA VAL A 114 -2.27 14.25 -6.73
C VAL A 114 -2.95 13.75 -5.47
N VAL A 115 -2.17 13.20 -4.56
CA VAL A 115 -2.58 13.04 -3.16
C VAL A 115 -2.09 14.25 -2.39
N LYS A 116 -3.04 15.02 -1.85
CA LYS A 116 -2.75 16.06 -0.87
C LYS A 116 -2.64 15.41 0.49
N ILE A 117 -1.48 15.58 1.11
CA ILE A 117 -1.16 15.06 2.45
C ILE A 117 -1.21 16.23 3.41
N THR A 118 -2.00 16.10 4.47
CA THR A 118 -2.08 17.08 5.55
C THR A 118 -1.74 16.43 6.88
N ILE A 119 -0.92 17.10 7.68
CA ILE A 119 -0.65 16.75 9.08
C ILE A 119 -1.18 17.90 9.94
N GLU A 120 -2.18 17.63 10.76
CA GLU A 120 -2.67 18.56 11.78
C GLU A 120 -2.19 18.08 13.14
N TYR A 121 -1.51 18.95 13.89
CA TYR A 121 -0.88 18.54 15.15
C TYR A 121 -0.99 19.61 16.23
N GLU A 122 -0.97 19.17 17.48
CA GLU A 122 -0.76 20.04 18.64
C GLU A 122 0.46 19.54 19.43
N LYS A 123 1.50 20.36 19.53
CA LYS A 123 2.70 20.10 20.33
C LYS A 123 2.37 20.07 21.82
N ARG A 124 3.06 19.20 22.56
CA ARG A 124 2.96 19.20 24.03
C ARG A 124 3.56 20.44 24.67
N ASN A 125 4.60 21.01 24.06
CA ASN A 125 5.23 22.25 24.49
C ASN A 125 5.96 22.93 23.32
N LYS A 126 6.47 24.14 23.56
CA LYS A 126 7.12 24.98 22.54
C LYS A 126 8.46 24.45 22.03
N ASP A 127 9.11 23.55 22.76
CA ASP A 127 10.44 23.01 22.45
C ASP A 127 10.36 21.79 21.52
N VAL A 128 9.14 21.24 21.34
CA VAL A 128 8.86 20.18 20.37
C VAL A 128 8.99 20.72 18.94
N PRO A 129 9.76 20.07 18.05
CA PRO A 129 9.86 20.48 16.64
C PRO A 129 8.56 20.21 15.88
N ASP A 130 8.40 20.86 14.73
CA ASP A 130 7.33 20.52 13.79
C ASP A 130 7.56 19.09 13.23
N PRO A 131 6.50 18.34 12.88
CA PRO A 131 6.60 16.95 12.44
C PRO A 131 7.14 16.78 11.01
N GLN A 132 8.17 17.54 10.62
CA GLN A 132 8.76 17.49 9.28
C GLN A 132 9.29 16.10 8.91
N LYS A 133 9.85 15.37 9.89
CA LYS A 133 10.28 13.96 9.74
C LYS A 133 9.14 13.10 9.19
N TYR A 134 7.94 13.23 9.76
CA TYR A 134 6.79 12.44 9.37
C TYR A 134 6.20 12.88 8.02
N LEU A 135 6.22 14.18 7.70
CA LEU A 135 5.84 14.66 6.38
C LEU A 135 6.75 14.07 5.29
N ASN A 136 8.07 14.07 5.52
CA ASN A 136 9.04 13.52 4.58
C ASN A 136 8.84 12.00 4.39
N TYR A 137 8.56 11.28 5.48
CA TYR A 137 8.23 9.86 5.43
C TYR A 137 6.99 9.61 4.55
N LEU A 138 5.90 10.35 4.74
CA LEU A 138 4.69 10.21 3.92
C LEU A 138 4.94 10.53 2.44
N ILE A 139 5.73 11.57 2.15
CA ILE A 139 6.12 11.89 0.77
C ILE A 139 6.85 10.70 0.13
N ASN A 140 7.79 10.09 0.85
CA ASN A 140 8.54 8.95 0.35
C ASN A 140 7.66 7.70 0.18
N LEU A 141 6.74 7.46 1.11
CA LEU A 141 5.74 6.39 1.02
C LEU A 141 4.96 6.45 -0.29
N PHE A 142 4.43 7.63 -0.67
CA PHE A 142 3.69 7.80 -1.92
C PHE A 142 4.56 7.82 -3.18
N LYS A 143 5.83 8.25 -3.06
CA LYS A 143 6.79 8.18 -4.17
C LYS A 143 7.30 6.78 -4.45
N ASP A 144 7.38 5.93 -3.43
CA ASP A 144 7.86 4.56 -3.54
C ASP A 144 6.70 3.58 -3.81
N GLY A 145 5.48 3.90 -3.36
CA GLY A 145 4.24 3.21 -3.73
C GLY A 145 3.80 3.44 -5.18
N LYS A 146 4.75 3.53 -6.12
CA LYS A 146 4.47 3.63 -7.56
C LYS A 146 3.69 2.41 -8.01
N VAL A 147 2.65 2.63 -8.81
CA VAL A 147 2.05 1.54 -9.59
C VAL A 147 3.14 0.96 -10.48
N GLU A 148 3.48 -0.27 -10.15
CA GLU A 148 4.36 -1.13 -10.92
C GLU A 148 3.63 -1.46 -12.22
N THR A 149 3.90 -0.69 -13.28
CA THR A 149 3.38 -1.00 -14.61
C THR A 149 4.44 -1.75 -15.39
N TYR A 150 4.03 -2.87 -15.98
CA TYR A 150 4.82 -3.58 -16.95
C TYR A 150 3.94 -3.99 -18.13
N LYS A 151 4.52 -3.95 -19.34
CA LYS A 151 3.91 -4.56 -20.52
C LYS A 151 4.26 -6.02 -20.52
N GLU A 152 3.29 -6.86 -20.79
CA GLU A 152 3.49 -8.30 -20.88
C GLU A 152 2.96 -8.85 -22.20
N ARG A 153 3.59 -9.94 -22.66
CA ARG A 153 3.02 -10.82 -23.68
C ARG A 153 2.26 -11.93 -22.97
N VAL A 154 1.00 -12.12 -23.36
CA VAL A 154 0.16 -13.23 -22.90
C VAL A 154 0.17 -14.35 -23.94
N SER A 155 0.41 -15.58 -23.53
CA SER A 155 0.13 -16.78 -24.34
C SER A 155 -0.65 -17.80 -23.51
N ILE A 156 -1.65 -18.43 -24.14
CA ILE A 156 -2.53 -19.40 -23.51
C ILE A 156 -2.18 -20.79 -24.03
N ASP A 157 -1.95 -21.71 -23.11
CA ASP A 157 -1.80 -23.13 -23.37
C ASP A 157 -3.09 -23.83 -22.92
N GLU A 158 -3.99 -24.09 -23.86
CA GLU A 158 -5.29 -24.71 -23.59
C GLU A 158 -5.16 -26.17 -23.15
N GLU A 159 -4.14 -26.89 -23.66
CA GLU A 159 -3.91 -28.30 -23.36
C GLU A 159 -3.50 -28.48 -21.89
N ASN A 160 -2.56 -27.66 -21.43
CA ASN A 160 -2.09 -27.67 -20.05
C ASN A 160 -2.90 -26.78 -19.11
N LYS A 161 -3.95 -26.12 -19.62
CA LYS A 161 -4.77 -25.14 -18.89
C LYS A 161 -3.90 -24.10 -18.18
N ALA A 162 -2.94 -23.55 -18.92
CA ALA A 162 -1.98 -22.60 -18.42
C ALA A 162 -2.04 -21.26 -19.17
N VAL A 163 -1.80 -20.18 -18.45
CA VAL A 163 -1.58 -18.84 -19.00
C VAL A 163 -0.15 -18.45 -18.68
N HIS A 164 0.60 -18.08 -19.70
CA HIS A 164 1.97 -17.60 -19.60
C HIS A 164 1.99 -16.09 -19.85
N LEU A 165 2.64 -15.36 -18.96
CA LEU A 165 2.85 -13.93 -19.06
C LEU A 165 4.36 -13.68 -19.07
N THR A 166 4.84 -12.97 -20.09
CA THR A 166 6.27 -12.61 -20.23
C THR A 166 6.39 -11.10 -20.13
N ALA A 167 7.10 -10.61 -19.12
CA ALA A 167 7.37 -9.18 -19.00
C ALA A 167 8.27 -8.70 -20.15
N LEU A 168 7.85 -7.63 -20.83
CA LEU A 168 8.55 -7.03 -21.97
C LEU A 168 9.22 -5.70 -21.61
N GLU A 169 8.50 -4.85 -20.87
CA GLU A 169 8.94 -3.52 -20.46
C GLU A 169 8.30 -3.19 -19.11
N GLY A 170 8.93 -2.36 -18.26
CA GLY A 170 8.34 -1.92 -16.99
C GLY A 170 9.37 -1.44 -15.99
N THR A 171 8.97 -0.57 -15.08
CA THR A 171 9.84 0.02 -14.04
C THR A 171 9.75 -0.70 -12.70
N ASP A 172 9.50 -2.01 -12.74
CA ASP A 172 9.33 -2.81 -11.53
C ASP A 172 10.11 -4.12 -11.62
N CYS A 173 9.46 -5.24 -11.97
CA CYS A 173 10.12 -6.55 -11.97
C CYS A 173 11.37 -6.52 -12.85
N LEU A 174 11.31 -5.81 -13.99
CA LEU A 174 12.46 -5.69 -14.89
C LEU A 174 13.57 -4.75 -14.40
N GLU A 175 13.39 -3.96 -13.33
CA GLU A 175 14.49 -3.25 -12.66
C GLU A 175 15.35 -4.19 -11.81
N PHE A 176 14.75 -5.24 -11.27
CA PHE A 176 15.42 -6.22 -10.40
C PHE A 176 15.84 -7.48 -11.16
N TYR A 177 15.05 -7.88 -12.16
CA TYR A 177 15.25 -9.10 -12.94
C TYR A 177 15.51 -8.76 -14.41
N LYS A 178 16.45 -9.45 -15.07
CA LYS A 178 16.69 -9.35 -16.51
C LYS A 178 15.55 -9.97 -17.31
N SER A 179 14.93 -11.02 -16.76
CA SER A 179 13.75 -11.69 -17.29
C SER A 179 12.80 -11.99 -16.14
N TYR A 180 11.50 -11.93 -16.43
CA TYR A 180 10.44 -12.21 -15.46
C TYR A 180 9.22 -12.75 -16.18
N ASN A 181 8.87 -14.01 -15.90
CA ASN A 181 7.73 -14.71 -16.49
C ASN A 181 6.82 -15.24 -15.38
N LEU A 182 5.52 -15.12 -15.58
CA LEU A 182 4.50 -15.71 -14.72
C LEU A 182 3.81 -16.84 -15.48
N ILE A 183 3.54 -17.94 -14.78
CA ILE A 183 2.75 -19.04 -15.29
C ILE A 183 1.64 -19.34 -14.29
N PHE A 184 0.39 -19.22 -14.75
CA PHE A 184 -0.79 -19.61 -13.99
C PHE A 184 -1.34 -20.89 -14.59
N GLN A 185 -1.31 -21.99 -13.84
CA GLN A 185 -1.77 -23.29 -14.30
C GLN A 185 -2.91 -23.82 -13.43
N ILE A 186 -4.02 -24.22 -14.04
CA ILE A 186 -5.13 -24.84 -13.32
C ILE A 186 -4.87 -26.34 -13.19
N ILE A 187 -4.68 -26.81 -11.95
CA ILE A 187 -4.44 -28.21 -11.64
C ILE A 187 -5.69 -28.82 -10.98
N PRO A 188 -6.28 -29.88 -11.55
CA PRO A 188 -7.34 -30.65 -10.90
C PRO A 188 -6.80 -31.35 -9.66
N LYS A 189 -7.50 -31.25 -8.53
CA LYS A 189 -7.18 -31.94 -7.28
C LYS A 189 -8.45 -32.54 -6.67
N GLY A 190 -8.84 -33.68 -7.22
CA GLY A 190 -10.12 -34.32 -6.90
C GLY A 190 -11.30 -33.47 -7.38
N GLU A 191 -12.24 -33.17 -6.48
CA GLU A 191 -13.39 -32.30 -6.76
C GLU A 191 -13.03 -30.80 -6.76
N THR A 192 -11.82 -30.45 -6.30
CA THR A 192 -11.35 -29.06 -6.26
C THR A 192 -10.41 -28.75 -7.42
N LYS A 193 -10.27 -27.46 -7.77
CA LYS A 193 -9.25 -26.96 -8.69
C LYS A 193 -8.31 -26.05 -7.90
N VAL A 194 -7.02 -26.14 -8.19
CA VAL A 194 -6.02 -25.23 -7.61
C VAL A 194 -5.32 -24.46 -8.71
N VAL A 195 -5.04 -23.18 -8.48
CA VAL A 195 -4.18 -22.39 -9.36
C VAL A 195 -2.75 -22.54 -8.86
N LYS A 196 -1.90 -23.16 -9.67
CA LYS A 196 -0.44 -23.17 -9.46
C LYS A 196 0.13 -21.91 -10.09
N ILE A 197 0.79 -21.11 -9.27
CA ILE A 197 1.49 -19.90 -9.68
C ILE A 197 2.99 -20.21 -9.74
N THR A 198 3.61 -19.95 -10.87
CA THR A 198 5.07 -20.10 -11.07
C THR A 198 5.66 -18.77 -11.51
N ILE A 199 6.79 -18.38 -10.93
CA ILE A 199 7.56 -17.20 -11.33
C ILE A 199 8.92 -17.69 -11.82
N GLU A 200 9.21 -17.51 -13.09
CA GLU A 200 10.53 -17.76 -13.67
C GLU A 200 11.25 -16.42 -13.84
N TYR A 201 12.47 -16.31 -13.35
CA TYR A 201 13.18 -15.03 -13.35
C TYR A 201 14.69 -15.21 -13.44
N GLU A 202 15.37 -14.21 -13.98
CA GLU A 202 16.83 -14.08 -13.93
C GLU A 202 17.18 -12.79 -13.18
N LYS A 203 17.88 -12.88 -12.04
CA LYS A 203 18.30 -11.70 -11.28
C LYS A 203 19.28 -10.82 -12.07
N ARG A 204 19.17 -9.49 -11.94
CA ARG A 204 20.17 -8.58 -12.51
C ARG A 204 21.51 -8.64 -11.81
N ASN A 205 21.51 -8.88 -10.50
CA ASN A 205 22.71 -9.09 -9.70
C ASN A 205 22.39 -10.00 -8.50
N LYS A 206 23.44 -10.45 -7.80
CA LYS A 206 23.33 -11.38 -6.67
C LYS A 206 22.62 -10.81 -5.43
N ASP A 207 22.54 -9.48 -5.32
CA ASP A 207 21.97 -8.79 -4.16
C ASP A 207 20.45 -8.62 -4.29
N VAL A 208 19.90 -8.84 -5.50
CA VAL A 208 18.45 -8.87 -5.73
C VAL A 208 17.84 -10.08 -4.99
N PRO A 209 16.81 -9.88 -4.14
CA PRO A 209 16.14 -10.99 -3.46
C PRO A 209 15.33 -11.84 -4.46
N ASP A 210 14.86 -13.01 -4.02
CA ASP A 210 13.90 -13.80 -4.79
C ASP A 210 12.54 -13.07 -4.81
N PRO A 211 11.72 -13.24 -5.87
CA PRO A 211 10.43 -12.53 -6.04
C PRO A 211 9.32 -13.05 -5.12
N GLN A 212 9.65 -13.47 -3.90
CA GLN A 212 8.69 -14.01 -2.94
C GLN A 212 7.58 -13.01 -2.59
N LYS A 213 7.91 -11.71 -2.54
CA LYS A 213 6.93 -10.62 -2.38
C LYS A 213 5.87 -10.68 -3.48
N TYR A 214 6.28 -10.77 -4.75
CA TYR A 214 5.37 -10.84 -5.89
C TYR A 214 4.55 -12.13 -5.90
N LEU A 215 5.16 -13.27 -5.54
CA LEU A 215 4.45 -14.54 -5.43
C LEU A 215 3.33 -14.48 -4.38
N ASN A 216 3.62 -13.95 -3.18
CA ASN A 216 2.64 -13.82 -2.12
C ASN A 216 1.51 -12.85 -2.50
N TYR A 217 1.84 -11.74 -3.18
CA TYR A 217 0.84 -10.82 -3.72
C TYR A 217 -0.12 -11.52 -4.68
N LEU A 218 0.41 -12.27 -5.68
CA LEU A 218 -0.41 -13.00 -6.64
C LEU A 218 -1.30 -14.05 -5.95
N ILE A 219 -0.77 -14.78 -4.96
CA ILE A 219 -1.56 -15.75 -4.18
C ILE A 219 -2.77 -15.08 -3.51
N ASN A 220 -2.56 -13.93 -2.87
CA ASN A 220 -3.65 -13.22 -2.19
C ASN A 220 -4.66 -12.65 -3.19
N LEU A 221 -4.17 -12.09 -4.31
CA LEU A 221 -5.03 -11.61 -5.39
C LEU A 221 -5.98 -12.70 -5.91
N PHE A 222 -5.47 -13.92 -6.15
CA PHE A 222 -6.31 -15.03 -6.61
C PHE A 222 -7.33 -15.49 -5.56
N LYS A 223 -6.98 -15.46 -4.26
CA LYS A 223 -7.94 -15.76 -3.18
C LYS A 223 -9.07 -14.74 -3.13
N ASP A 224 -8.74 -13.46 -3.29
CA ASP A 224 -9.73 -12.38 -3.31
C ASP A 224 -10.66 -12.52 -4.51
N VAL A 225 -10.12 -12.78 -5.71
CA VAL A 225 -10.92 -13.01 -6.92
C VAL A 225 -11.84 -14.22 -6.77
N ASP A 226 -11.33 -15.35 -6.27
CA ASP A 226 -12.12 -16.56 -6.04
C ASP A 226 -13.25 -16.31 -5.05
N SER A 227 -12.97 -15.65 -3.92
CA SER A 227 -13.99 -15.32 -2.91
C SER A 227 -15.14 -14.48 -3.47
N LYS A 228 -14.86 -13.60 -4.44
CA LYS A 228 -15.86 -12.76 -5.10
C LYS A 228 -16.64 -13.52 -6.18
N LEU A 229 -15.99 -14.43 -6.90
CA LEU A 229 -16.63 -15.23 -7.94
C LEU A 229 -17.56 -16.32 -7.37
N VAL A 230 -17.27 -16.84 -6.17
CA VAL A 230 -18.14 -17.83 -5.50
C VAL A 230 -19.42 -17.20 -4.91
N GLN A 231 -19.44 -15.88 -4.71
CA GLN A 231 -20.60 -15.15 -4.18
C GLN A 231 -21.53 -14.58 -5.27
N ALA A 232 -21.19 -14.73 -6.55
CA ALA A 232 -21.93 -14.23 -7.71
C ALA A 232 -22.76 -15.33 -8.39
#